data_AF-A0A7X9H0H2-F1
#
_entry.id   AF-A0A7X9H0H2-F1
#
_cell.length_a   1.000
_cell.length_b   1.000
_cell.length_c   1.000
_cell.angle_alpha   90.00
_cell.angle_beta   90.00
_cell.angle_gamma   90.00
#
_symmetry.space_group_name_H-M   'P 1'
#
loop_
_entity.id
_entity.type
_entity.pdbx_description
1 polymer ?
#
loop_
_entity_poly.entity_id
_entity_poly.type
_entity_poly.pdbx_seq_one_letter_code
_entity_poly.pdbx_strand_id
1 'polypeptide(L)' 'MEPSVEMGKPKDDSLYNVYNLEDIKVYYKRELKGMGDKIRIKLDRFFWIKYLKIDGYTII' A
#
# COMPACT_ATOMS: atom_id res chain seq x y z
N MET A 1 17.40 -0.11 -5.92
CA MET A 1 16.35 -1.07 -5.56
C MET A 1 15.05 -0.50 -6.06
N GLU A 2 14.41 -1.17 -7.00
CA GLU A 2 13.08 -0.77 -7.44
C GLU A 2 12.05 -1.26 -6.39
N PRO A 3 11.08 -0.44 -6.01
CA PRO A 3 9.91 -0.92 -5.29
C PRO A 3 9.08 -1.85 -6.18
N SER A 4 9.04 -3.14 -5.87
CA SER A 4 8.06 -4.04 -6.46
C SER A 4 6.74 -3.92 -5.69
N VAL A 5 5.89 -2.98 -6.11
CA VAL A 5 4.47 -3.03 -5.75
C VAL A 5 3.79 -3.97 -6.74
N GLU A 6 3.24 -5.07 -6.25
CA GLU A 6 2.43 -5.98 -7.04
C GLU A 6 0.94 -5.65 -6.89
N MET A 7 0.24 -5.53 -8.02
CA MET A 7 -1.20 -5.33 -8.06
C MET A 7 -1.92 -6.68 -8.03
N GLY A 8 -2.88 -6.83 -7.13
CA GLY A 8 -3.69 -8.04 -7.00
C GLY A 8 -3.79 -8.54 -5.57
N LYS A 9 -4.60 -9.58 -5.37
CA LYS A 9 -4.72 -10.25 -4.08
C LYS A 9 -3.50 -11.17 -3.87
N PRO A 10 -2.81 -11.11 -2.72
CA PRO A 10 -1.74 -12.06 -2.44
C PRO A 10 -2.28 -13.49 -2.35
N LYS A 11 -1.42 -14.47 -2.61
CA LYS A 11 -1.78 -15.90 -2.49
C LYS A 11 -2.12 -16.30 -1.06
N ASP A 12 -1.54 -15.61 -0.08
CA ASP A 12 -1.76 -15.83 1.35
C ASP A 12 -1.84 -14.48 2.07
N ASP A 13 -3.04 -14.14 2.55
CA ASP A 13 -3.31 -12.89 3.27
C ASP A 13 -2.70 -12.89 4.69
N SER A 14 -2.35 -14.05 5.25
CA SER A 14 -1.91 -14.18 6.66
C SER A 14 -0.52 -13.55 6.93
N LEU A 15 0.29 -13.43 5.89
CA LEU A 15 1.63 -12.83 5.92
C LEU A 15 1.59 -11.29 5.94
N TYR A 16 0.39 -10.71 5.79
CA TYR A 16 0.21 -9.29 5.58
C TYR A 16 -0.63 -8.67 6.70
N ASN A 17 -0.30 -7.43 7.04
CA ASN A 17 -1.22 -6.49 7.64
C ASN A 17 -2.11 -5.95 6.52
N VAL A 18 -3.42 -5.94 6.76
CA VAL A 18 -4.41 -5.54 5.78
C VAL A 18 -5.02 -4.22 6.20
N TYR A 19 -4.91 -3.21 5.33
CA TYR A 19 -5.52 -1.89 5.54
C TYR A 19 -6.61 -1.68 4.49
N ASN A 20 -7.83 -1.43 4.96
CA ASN A 20 -8.95 -1.10 4.08
C ASN A 20 -9.04 0.42 3.92
N LEU A 21 -8.89 0.91 2.69
CA LEU A 21 -8.97 2.32 2.32
C LEU A 21 -10.04 2.46 1.24
N GLU A 22 -11.28 2.69 1.70
CA GLU A 22 -12.46 2.73 0.84
C GLU A 22 -12.61 1.44 0.01
N ASP A 23 -12.50 1.53 -1.32
CA ASP A 23 -12.54 0.41 -2.26
C ASP A 23 -11.17 -0.25 -2.51
N ILE A 24 -10.10 0.27 -1.90
CA ILE A 24 -8.74 -0.26 -2.03
C ILE A 24 -8.36 -1.04 -0.77
N LYS A 25 -7.85 -2.26 -0.97
CA LYS A 25 -7.26 -3.05 0.11
C LYS A 25 -5.75 -3.11 -0.07
N VAL A 26 -5.03 -2.60 0.91
CA VAL A 26 -3.57 -2.56 0.93
C VAL A 26 -3.04 -3.70 1.78
N TYR A 27 -2.25 -4.58 1.16
CA TYR A 27 -1.57 -5.68 1.83
C TYR A 27 -0.12 -5.30 2.07
N TYR A 28 0.28 -5.27 3.33
CA TYR A 28 1.61 -4.87 3.72
C TYR A 28 2.30 -5.98 4.53
N LYS A 29 3.46 -6.47 4.09
CA LYS A 29 4.14 -7.58 4.77
C LYS A 29 4.45 -7.22 6.22
N ARG A 30 4.10 -8.10 7.16
CA ARG A 30 4.27 -7.85 8.61
C ARG A 30 5.72 -7.57 9.02
N GLU A 31 6.66 -8.13 8.28
CA GLU A 31 8.09 -8.03 8.54
C GLU A 31 8.71 -6.69 8.09
N LEU A 32 8.02 -5.94 7.22
CA LEU A 32 8.54 -4.66 6.74
C LEU A 32 8.29 -3.58 7.79
N LYS A 33 9.33 -2.85 8.18
CA LYS A 33 9.18 -1.66 9.02
C LYS A 33 9.18 -0.43 8.14
N GLY A 34 8.09 0.33 8.20
CA GLY A 34 7.99 1.63 7.54
C GLY A 34 8.96 2.65 8.13
N MET A 35 9.03 3.84 7.54
CA MET A 35 9.98 4.85 7.97
C MET A 35 9.61 5.38 9.37
N GLY A 36 10.45 5.13 10.37
CA GLY A 36 10.17 5.46 11.77
C GLY A 36 9.11 4.57 12.42
N ASP A 37 9.10 3.28 12.09
CA ASP A 37 8.18 2.24 12.59
C ASP A 37 6.69 2.51 12.28
N LYS A 38 6.41 3.42 11.35
CA LYS A 38 5.05 3.75 10.88
C LYS A 38 5.03 3.70 9.37
N ILE A 39 3.90 3.31 8.81
CA ILE A 39 3.64 3.34 7.37
C ILE A 39 2.63 4.43 7.11
N ARG A 40 2.96 5.41 6.27
CA ARG A 40 2.00 6.42 5.84
C ARG A 40 1.37 5.98 4.54
N ILE A 41 0.06 5.73 4.58
CA ILE A 41 -0.73 5.47 3.40
C ILE A 41 -1.66 6.66 3.17
N LYS A 42 -1.61 7.23 1.98
CA LYS A 42 -2.45 8.37 1.57
C LYS A 42 -3.11 8.06 0.25
N LEU A 43 -4.43 8.20 0.20
CA LEU A 43 -5.21 8.13 -1.03
C LEU A 43 -5.53 9.57 -1.48
N ASP A 44 -4.89 10.02 -2.55
CA ASP A 44 -5.17 11.30 -3.19
C ASP A 44 -6.12 11.08 -4.37
N ARG A 45 -7.10 11.98 -4.54
CA ARG A 45 -8.02 11.96 -5.68
C ARG A 45 -7.79 13.20 -6.53
N PHE A 46 -7.54 13.01 -7.82
CA PHE A 46 -7.45 14.11 -8.78
C PHE A 46 -8.32 13.78 -9.99
N PHE A 47 -9.44 14.50 -10.13
CA PHE A 47 -10.51 14.17 -11.06
C PHE A 47 -10.96 12.70 -10.92
N TRP A 48 -10.87 11.92 -12.01
CA TRP A 48 -11.23 10.50 -12.08
C TRP A 48 -10.11 9.55 -11.68
N ILE A 49 -8.92 10.08 -11.38
CA ILE A 49 -7.71 9.30 -11.08
C ILE A 49 -7.51 9.25 -9.56
N LYS A 50 -7.27 8.04 -9.05
CA LYS A 50 -6.91 7.80 -7.65
C LYS A 50 -5.42 7.53 -7.57
N TYR A 51 -4.72 8.19 -6.66
CA TYR A 51 -3.29 8.01 -6.41
C TYR A 51 -3.10 7.44 -5.01
N LEU A 52 -2.47 6.28 -4.91
CA LEU A 52 -2.12 5.69 -3.63
C LEU A 52 -0.64 5.96 -3.32
N LYS A 53 -0.36 6.70 -2.25
CA LYS A 53 0.99 7.00 -1.78
C LYS A 53 1.28 6.19 -0.52
N ILE A 54 2.35 5.41 -0.54
CA ILE A 54 2.81 4.58 0.58
C ILE A 54 4.29 4.92 0.81
N ASP A 55 4.68 5.44 1.98
CA ASP A 55 6.08 5.73 2.40
C ASP A 55 7.13 5.75 1.26
N GLY A 56 7.18 6.86 0.50
CA GLY A 56 8.18 7.07 -0.57
C GLY A 56 7.79 6.52 -1.94
N TYR A 57 6.67 5.81 -2.07
CA TYR A 57 6.17 5.23 -3.31
C TYR A 57 4.81 5.80 -3.69
N THR A 58 4.60 6.05 -4.98
CA THR A 58 3.33 6.52 -5.55
C THR A 58 2.86 5.51 -6.59
N ILE A 59 1.64 5.02 -6.43
CA ILE A 59 0.95 4.10 -7.34
C ILE A 59 -0.20 4.89 -7.98
N ILE A 60 -0.33 4.81 -9.30
CA ILE A 60 -1.37 5.48 -10.12
C ILE A 60 -2.44 4.45 -10.49
#